data_AF-A0A955FKT7-F1
#
_entry.id   AF-A0A955FKT7-F1
#
_cell.length_a   1.000
_cell.length_b   1.000
_cell.length_c   1.000
_cell.angle_alpha   90.00
_cell.angle_beta   90.00
_cell.angle_gamma   90.00
#
_symmetry.space_group_name_H-M   'P 1'
#
loop_
_entity.id
_entity.type
_entity.pdbx_description
1 polymer ?
#
loop_
_entity_poly.entity_id
_entity_poly.type
_entity_poly.pdbx_seq_one_letter_code
_entity_poly.pdbx_strand_id
1 'polypeptide(L)'
;MAKENHLIERVTEATAEVSSGIGQLMPDLSERLQNEPVDMDLLASIIESPDRDLFLARVEGRIVGSAVMNLIVFTSGKKAWLEDFVVSQDPAIRGTGVG
;
A
#
# COMPACT_ATOMS: atom_id res chain seq x y z
N MET A 1 -4.91 -15.79 -22.99
CA MET A 1 -4.50 -15.53 -21.61
C MET A 1 -5.43 -14.46 -21.08
N ALA A 2 -6.25 -14.78 -20.08
CA ALA A 2 -7.05 -13.76 -19.42
C ALA A 2 -6.06 -12.76 -18.80
N LYS A 3 -6.24 -11.46 -19.01
CA LYS A 3 -5.47 -10.46 -18.27
C LYS A 3 -5.77 -10.72 -16.80
N GLU A 4 -4.79 -11.20 -16.05
CA GLU A 4 -4.87 -11.16 -14.59
C GLU A 4 -5.18 -9.70 -14.23
N ASN A 5 -6.28 -9.48 -13.51
CA ASN A 5 -6.80 -8.15 -13.26
C ASN A 5 -6.00 -7.52 -12.12
N HIS A 6 -4.74 -7.19 -12.41
CA HIS A 6 -3.86 -6.44 -11.54
C HIS A 6 -4.25 -4.97 -11.63
N LEU A 7 -4.70 -4.43 -10.50
CA LEU A 7 -5.02 -3.01 -10.38
C LEU A 7 -4.06 -2.41 -9.35
N ILE A 8 -3.36 -1.34 -9.75
CA ILE A 8 -2.69 -0.45 -8.80
C ILE A 8 -3.51 0.83 -8.77
N GLU A 9 -3.96 1.22 -7.58
CA GLU A 9 -4.78 2.40 -7.40
C GLU A 9 -4.29 3.25 -6.22
N ARG A 10 -4.46 4.57 -6.36
CA ARG A 10 -4.30 5.47 -5.23
C ARG A 10 -5.56 5.41 -4.37
N VAL A 11 -5.37 5.25 -3.07
CA VAL A 11 -6.44 5.30 -2.08
C VAL A 11 -6.86 6.74 -1.83
N THR A 12 -8.15 7.03 -1.88
CA THR A 12 -8.71 8.36 -1.62
C THR A 12 -9.64 8.42 -0.42
N GLU A 13 -9.94 7.28 0.21
CA GLU A 13 -10.83 7.19 1.36
C GLU A 13 -10.32 6.16 2.36
N ALA A 14 -10.34 6.51 3.65
CA ALA A 14 -10.02 5.58 4.73
C ALA A 14 -11.23 4.68 4.98
N THR A 15 -11.10 3.39 4.66
CA THR A 15 -12.17 2.41 4.89
C THR A 15 -11.67 1.24 5.74
N ALA A 16 -12.60 0.53 6.38
CA ALA A 16 -12.29 -0.68 7.14
C ALA A 16 -11.63 -1.77 6.27
N GLU A 17 -11.95 -1.81 4.97
CA GLU A 17 -11.34 -2.72 4.01
C GLU A 17 -9.85 -2.38 3.79
N VAL A 18 -9.54 -1.09 3.57
CA VAL A 18 -8.15 -0.63 3.40
C VAL A 18 -7.35 -0.86 4.68
N SER A 19 -7.90 -0.48 5.83
CA SER A 19 -7.26 -0.67 7.15
C SER A 19 -6.92 -2.13 7.41
N SER A 20 -7.88 -3.04 7.22
CA SER A 20 -7.67 -4.48 7.44
C SER A 20 -6.74 -5.09 6.38
N GLY A 21 -6.88 -4.66 5.12
CA GLY A 21 -6.08 -5.18 4.01
C GLY A 21 -4.60 -4.82 4.13
N ILE A 22 -4.28 -3.59 4.54
CA ILE A 22 -2.89 -3.19 4.84
C ILE A 22 -2.40 -3.94 6.08
N GLY A 23 -3.21 -4.05 7.12
CA GLY A 23 -2.87 -4.80 8.33
C GLY A 23 -2.41 -6.23 8.05
N GLN A 24 -3.08 -6.92 7.12
CA GLN A 24 -2.71 -8.26 6.67
C GLN A 24 -1.33 -8.34 5.99
N LEU A 25 -0.85 -7.24 5.41
CA LEU A 25 0.46 -7.18 4.75
C LEU A 25 1.60 -6.84 5.72
N MET A 26 1.31 -6.34 6.92
CA MET A 26 2.34 -5.87 7.84
C MET A 26 3.35 -6.95 8.26
N PRO A 27 2.95 -8.22 8.54
CA PRO A 27 3.91 -9.28 8.80
C PRO A 27 4.82 -9.60 7.60
N ASP A 28 4.34 -9.38 6.38
CA ASP A 28 5.12 -9.57 5.14
C ASP A 28 6.15 -8.44 4.93
N LEU A 29 5.93 -7.27 5.56
CA LEU A 29 6.86 -6.14 5.59
C LEU A 29 7.96 -6.36 6.64
N SER A 30 7.60 -6.85 7.84
CA SER A 30 8.55 -7.13 8.90
C SER A 30 7.98 -8.09 9.95
N GLU A 31 8.81 -9.03 10.42
CA GLU A 31 8.47 -9.95 11.52
C GLU A 31 8.10 -9.25 12.84
N ARG A 32 8.43 -7.96 12.99
CA ARG A 32 8.07 -7.16 14.18
C ARG A 32 6.65 -6.62 14.16
N LEU A 33 6.02 -6.59 12.98
CA LEU A 33 4.69 -6.04 12.81
C LEU A 33 3.64 -7.16 12.87
N GLN A 34 2.49 -6.84 13.43
CA GLN A 34 1.40 -7.80 13.62
C GLN A 34 0.35 -7.65 12.52
N ASN A 35 -0.43 -8.71 12.31
CA ASN A 35 -1.61 -8.68 11.44
C ASN A 35 -2.78 -8.00 12.17
N GLU A 36 -2.61 -6.70 12.45
CA GLU A 36 -3.62 -5.86 13.07
C GLU A 36 -4.08 -4.80 12.06
N PRO A 37 -5.38 -4.47 12.00
CA PRO A 37 -5.86 -3.39 11.14
C PRO A 37 -5.11 -2.09 11.43
N VAL A 38 -4.77 -1.35 10.38
CA VAL A 38 -4.16 -0.02 10.53
C VAL A 38 -5.15 0.90 11.23
N ASP A 39 -4.69 1.67 12.22
CA ASP A 39 -5.51 2.66 12.91
C ASP A 39 -6.17 3.62 11.89
N MET A 40 -7.47 3.87 12.06
CA MET A 40 -8.27 4.63 11.09
C MET A 40 -7.88 6.10 11.03
N ASP A 41 -7.51 6.70 12.17
CA ASP A 41 -7.08 8.10 12.22
C ASP A 41 -5.71 8.26 11.58
N LEU A 42 -4.80 7.30 11.83
CA LEU A 42 -3.52 7.24 11.14
C LEU A 42 -3.71 7.08 9.62
N LEU A 43 -4.54 6.14 9.19
CA LEU A 43 -4.82 5.91 7.77
C LEU A 43 -5.39 7.16 7.08
N ALA A 44 -6.36 7.82 7.71
CA ALA A 44 -6.92 9.09 7.24
C ALA A 44 -5.83 10.16 7.13
N SER A 45 -4.95 10.29 8.14
CA SER A 45 -3.86 11.27 8.11
C SER A 45 -2.86 11.07 6.96
N ILE A 46 -2.67 9.82 6.52
CA ILE A 46 -1.84 9.50 5.36
C ILE A 46 -2.56 9.92 4.07
N ILE A 47 -3.84 9.53 3.92
CA ILE A 47 -4.64 9.77 2.71
C ILE A 47 -4.93 11.26 2.49
N GLU A 48 -5.17 12.02 3.56
CA GLU A 48 -5.49 13.45 3.49
C GLU A 48 -4.24 14.33 3.34
N SER A 49 -3.04 13.76 3.49
CA SER A 49 -1.80 14.52 3.39
C SER A 49 -1.59 15.05 1.96
N PRO A 50 -1.27 16.34 1.78
CA PRO A 50 -0.97 16.87 0.45
C PRO A 50 0.37 16.38 -0.11
N ASP A 51 1.21 15.79 0.74
CA ASP A 51 2.57 15.38 0.42
C ASP A 51 2.74 13.85 0.43
N ARG A 52 1.64 13.09 0.56
CA ARG A 52 1.66 11.63 0.53
C ARG A 52 0.57 11.09 -0.37
N ASP A 53 0.88 9.99 -1.05
CA ASP A 53 -0.12 9.16 -1.72
C ASP A 53 0.03 7.73 -1.19
N LEU A 54 -1.07 7.11 -0.77
CA LEU A 54 -1.14 5.68 -0.46
C LEU A 54 -1.59 4.91 -1.70
N PHE A 55 -0.80 3.92 -2.12
CA PHE A 55 -1.14 3.02 -3.21
C PHE A 55 -1.46 1.63 -2.69
N LEU A 56 -2.45 0.98 -3.31
CA LEU A 56 -2.76 -0.44 -3.11
C LEU A 56 -2.62 -1.19 -4.43
N ALA A 57 -2.08 -2.40 -4.35
CA ALA A 57 -2.15 -3.38 -5.41
C ALA A 57 -3.25 -4.40 -5.10
N ARG A 58 -4.10 -4.68 -6.09
CA ARG A 58 -5.15 -5.68 -6.00
C ARG A 58 -5.01 -6.75 -7.07
N VAL A 59 -5.24 -7.99 -6.65
CA VAL A 59 -5.34 -9.17 -7.52
C VAL A 59 -6.68 -9.83 -7.20
N GLU A 60 -7.54 -9.93 -8.21
CA GLU A 60 -8.90 -10.49 -8.03
C GLU A 60 -9.69 -9.81 -6.89
N GLY A 61 -9.49 -8.50 -6.71
CA GLY A 61 -10.12 -7.69 -5.67
C GLY A 61 -9.43 -7.75 -4.30
N ARG A 62 -8.57 -8.73 -4.04
CA ARG A 62 -7.79 -8.83 -2.80
C ARG A 62 -6.66 -7.82 -2.78
N ILE A 63 -6.49 -7.09 -1.68
CA ILE A 63 -5.30 -6.27 -1.44
C ILE A 63 -4.10 -7.19 -1.24
N VAL A 64 -3.08 -7.05 -2.08
CA VAL A 64 -1.88 -7.89 -2.06
C VAL A 64 -0.58 -7.10 -1.98
N GLY A 65 -0.66 -5.77 -2.00
CA GLY A 65 0.49 -4.90 -1.79
C GLY A 65 0.06 -3.49 -1.42
N SER A 66 0.95 -2.77 -0.76
CA SER A 66 0.75 -1.37 -0.37
C SER A 66 2.07 -0.60 -0.45
N ALA A 67 1.97 0.70 -0.71
CA ALA A 67 3.11 1.61 -0.65
C ALA A 67 2.65 3.02 -0.23
N VAL A 68 3.38 3.67 0.66
CA VAL A 68 3.19 5.10 0.96
C VAL A 68 4.25 5.88 0.19
N MET A 69 3.86 6.62 -0.84
CA MET A 69 4.76 7.56 -1.51
C MET A 69 4.81 8.86 -0.74
N ASN A 70 6.01 9.31 -0.34
CA ASN A 70 6.24 10.63 0.23
C ASN A 70 6.84 11.55 -0.83
N LEU A 71 6.23 12.72 -1.03
CA LEU A 71 6.74 13.78 -1.90
C LEU A 71 7.46 14.84 -1.06
N ILE A 72 8.70 15.13 -1.42
CA ILE A 72 9.49 16.18 -0.79
C ILE A 72 9.85 17.23 -1.84
N VAL A 73 9.50 18.49 -1.57
CA VAL A 73 9.76 19.63 -2.45
C VAL A 73 10.86 20.50 -1.85
N PHE A 74 11.91 20.75 -2.63
CA PHE A 74 13.03 21.61 -2.30
C PHE A 74 13.07 22.81 -3.25
N THR A 75 13.85 23.84 -2.90
CA THR A 75 14.12 24.95 -3.83
C THR A 75 14.86 24.50 -5.09
N SER A 76 15.57 23.37 -5.04
CA SER A 76 16.33 22.78 -6.16
C SER A 76 15.57 21.72 -6.96
N GLY A 77 14.35 21.34 -6.57
CA GLY A 77 13.59 20.30 -7.28
C GLY A 77 12.62 19.53 -6.39
N LYS A 78 12.26 18.31 -6.80
CA LYS A 78 11.35 17.42 -6.08
C LYS A 78 11.92 16.01 -6.01
N LYS A 79 11.61 15.30 -4.94
CA LYS A 79 11.94 13.88 -4.76
C LYS A 79 10.70 13.14 -4.28
N ALA A 80 10.45 11.97 -4.84
CA ALA A 80 9.51 10.99 -4.30
C ALA A 80 10.29 9.75 -3.83
N TRP A 81 9.81 9.12 -2.77
CA TRP A 81 10.32 7.83 -2.29
C TRP A 81 9.18 7.06 -1.64
N LEU A 82 9.25 5.74 -1.73
CA LEU A 82 8.27 4.84 -1.14
C LEU A 82 8.71 4.46 0.27
N GLU A 83 7.78 4.57 1.21
CA GLU A 83 7.83 4.02 2.56
C GLU A 83 6.79 2.90 2.68
N ASP A 84 6.97 2.03 3.68
CA ASP A 84 6.07 0.91 3.98
C ASP A 84 5.66 0.13 2.70
N PHE A 85 6.65 -0.10 1.83
CA PHE A 85 6.46 -0.75 0.53
C PHE A 85 6.52 -2.27 0.68
N VAL A 86 5.37 -2.92 0.51
CA VAL A 86 5.23 -4.36 0.74
C VAL A 86 4.32 -4.99 -0.31
N VAL A 87 4.68 -6.21 -0.72
CA VAL A 87 3.83 -7.12 -1.50
C VAL A 87 3.78 -8.44 -0.75
N SER A 88 2.61 -9.09 -0.79
CA SER A 88 2.36 -10.32 -0.05
C SER A 88 3.38 -11.41 -0.38
N GLN A 89 3.78 -12.17 0.64
CA GLN A 89 4.68 -13.33 0.50
C GLN A 89 3.95 -14.58 -0.03
N ASP A 90 2.64 -14.52 -0.25
CA ASP A 90 1.85 -15.59 -0.86
C ASP A 90 2.49 -16.05 -2.19
N PRO A 91 2.83 -17.35 -2.34
CA PRO A 91 3.41 -17.89 -3.57
C PRO A 91 2.58 -17.64 -4.83
N ALA A 92 1.27 -17.46 -4.72
CA ALA A 92 0.40 -17.12 -5.85
C ALA A 92 0.61 -15.66 -6.33
N ILE A 93 1.12 -14.78 -5.47
CA ILE A 93 1.40 -13.37 -5.77
C ILE A 93 2.87 -13.16 -6.14
N ARG A 94 3.79 -13.93 -5.55
CA ARG A 94 5.21 -13.79 -5.85
C ARG A 94 5.53 -14.14 -7.30
N GLY A 95 6.31 -13.28 -7.96
CA GLY A 95 6.70 -13.46 -9.37
C GLY A 95 5.68 -12.95 -10.39
N THR A 96 4.56 -12.37 -9.95
CA THR A 96 3.53 -11.79 -10.84
C THR A 96 3.85 -10.37 -11.33
N GLY A 97 4.94 -9.76 -10.83
CA GLY A 97 5.34 -8.39 -11.20
C GLY A 97 4.51 -7.28 -10.56
N VAL A 98 3.84 -7.56 -9.44
CA VAL A 98 3.06 -6.57 -8.66
C VAL A 98 3.94 -5.52 -7.95
N GLY A 99 5.16 -5.91 -7.54
CA GLY A 99 6.11 -5.03 -6.86
C GLY A 99 7.08 -4.31 -7.80
#